data_AF-A0A9P1GZI0-F1
#
_entry.id   AF-A0A9P1GZI0-F1
#
_cell.length_a   1.000
_cell.length_b   1.000
_cell.length_c   1.000
_cell.angle_alpha   90.00
_cell.angle_beta   90.00
_cell.angle_gamma   90.00
#
_symmetry.space_group_name_H-M   'P 1'
#
loop_
_entity.id
_entity.type
_entity.pdbx_description
1 polymer ?
#
loop_
_entity_poly.entity_id
_entity_poly.type
_entity_poly.pdbx_seq_one_letter_code
_entity_poly.pdbx_strand_id
1 'polypeptide(L)'
;MVEKFDLVIVGAGWNGLSMAHTYMEAHPNANIVILDYARSLEAMRLTSEPSMPFFSGLEEFGGHIFHAKDFKLRAKDIATWFPGDSPDDPALQAQVRGEISKWAPVLNVAPVRELPRNVEIDLAATKEQKSPHSSPYRLYRFLVPYGEGFIQQKNFAIIGAHITIHTAIISQAQALWITAFFGDKIPHLRGPGTKHVYDKIKHDTWFHTEFERVRRPKETGGAGERYPDLVADSIPYVDMLLSDLGLSYHRKQNIYRELLEPYQIADYKGLAREWMRGEGR
;
A
#
# COMPACT_ATOMS: atom_id res chain seq x y z
N MET A 1 29.99 15.55 -7.71
CA MET A 1 28.68 16.09 -8.11
C MET A 1 27.63 15.10 -7.61
N VAL A 2 26.60 15.56 -6.90
CA VAL A 2 25.51 14.68 -6.45
C VAL A 2 24.58 14.46 -7.63
N GLU A 3 24.39 13.20 -8.04
CA GLU A 3 23.39 12.86 -9.06
C GLU A 3 21.98 13.21 -8.56
N LYS A 4 21.18 13.85 -9.43
CA LYS A 4 19.80 14.22 -9.13
C LYS A 4 18.85 13.30 -9.88
N PHE A 5 17.93 12.70 -9.15
CA PHE A 5 16.87 11.86 -9.69
C PHE A 5 15.51 12.49 -9.36
N ASP A 6 14.58 12.42 -10.31
CA ASP A 6 13.20 12.87 -10.13
C ASP A 6 12.37 11.84 -9.35
N LEU A 7 12.73 10.55 -9.50
CA LEU A 7 12.11 9.45 -8.76
C LEU A 7 13.12 8.35 -8.42
N VAL A 8 13.12 7.93 -7.15
CA VAL A 8 13.86 6.77 -6.66
C VAL A 8 12.85 5.69 -6.29
N ILE A 9 12.99 4.51 -6.89
CA ILE A 9 12.15 3.34 -6.60
C ILE A 9 13.02 2.29 -5.89
N VAL A 10 12.58 1.82 -4.73
CA VAL A 10 13.26 0.74 -4.01
C VAL A 10 12.49 -0.56 -4.22
N GLY A 11 13.06 -1.47 -5.01
CA GLY A 11 12.49 -2.76 -5.42
C GLY A 11 11.85 -2.72 -6.82
N ALA A 12 12.36 -3.54 -7.74
CA ALA A 12 11.89 -3.79 -9.10
C ALA A 12 10.94 -5.00 -9.20
N GLY A 13 10.11 -5.21 -8.18
CA GLY A 13 8.98 -6.13 -8.27
C GLY A 13 7.84 -5.60 -9.17
N TRP A 14 6.74 -6.36 -9.29
CA TRP A 14 5.56 -5.96 -10.10
C TRP A 14 5.08 -4.54 -9.80
N ASN A 15 5.05 -4.18 -8.52
CA ASN A 15 4.69 -2.84 -8.05
C ASN A 15 5.71 -1.78 -8.49
N GLY A 16 7.00 -2.01 -8.27
CA GLY A 16 8.06 -1.07 -8.64
C GLY A 16 8.18 -0.84 -10.15
N LEU A 17 8.05 -1.90 -10.95
CA LEU A 17 8.02 -1.78 -12.42
C LEU A 17 6.78 -1.04 -12.91
N SER A 18 5.63 -1.27 -12.27
CA SER A 18 4.39 -0.54 -12.58
C SER A 18 4.52 0.95 -12.22
N MET A 19 5.20 1.27 -11.11
CA MET A 19 5.55 2.65 -10.72
C MET A 19 6.46 3.30 -11.75
N ALA A 20 7.56 2.65 -12.12
CA ALA A 20 8.49 3.15 -13.14
C ALA A 20 7.80 3.41 -14.47
N HIS A 21 7.05 2.43 -14.98
CA HIS A 21 6.31 2.55 -16.23
C HIS A 21 5.32 3.71 -16.21
N THR A 22 4.50 3.81 -15.16
CA THR A 22 3.48 4.86 -15.05
C THR A 22 4.10 6.24 -14.91
N TYR A 23 5.17 6.37 -14.13
CA TYR A 23 5.88 7.64 -13.95
C TYR A 23 6.56 8.10 -15.24
N MET A 24 7.19 7.19 -15.99
CA MET A 24 7.78 7.50 -17.30
C MET A 24 6.73 7.86 -18.35
N GLU A 25 5.55 7.24 -18.32
CA GLU A 25 4.44 7.66 -19.20
C GLU A 25 4.01 9.10 -18.90
N ALA A 26 3.91 9.49 -17.62
CA ALA A 26 3.53 10.84 -17.19
C ALA A 26 4.65 11.88 -17.35
N HIS A 27 5.90 11.45 -17.20
CA HIS A 27 7.09 12.30 -17.25
C HIS A 27 8.15 11.67 -18.18
N PRO A 28 8.00 11.79 -19.52
CA PRO A 28 8.88 11.10 -20.48
C PRO A 28 10.37 11.47 -20.38
N ASN A 29 10.67 12.63 -19.79
CA ASN A 29 12.03 13.15 -19.62
C ASN A 29 12.55 13.00 -18.18
N ALA A 30 11.82 12.34 -17.28
CA ALA A 30 12.24 12.18 -15.89
C ALA A 30 13.45 11.25 -15.78
N ASN A 31 14.41 11.65 -14.94
CA ASN A 31 15.52 10.81 -14.55
C ASN A 31 15.10 9.93 -13.37
N ILE A 32 14.81 8.66 -13.64
CA ILE A 32 14.39 7.71 -12.61
C ILE A 32 15.49 6.68 -12.33
N VAL A 33 15.58 6.24 -11.08
CA VAL A 33 16.46 5.14 -10.68
C VAL A 33 15.65 4.07 -9.94
N ILE A 34 15.87 2.82 -10.32
CA ILE A 34 15.33 1.67 -9.61
C ILE A 34 16.48 0.99 -8.88
N LEU A 35 16.41 1.03 -7.56
CA LEU A 35 17.31 0.31 -6.67
C LEU A 35 16.66 -1.03 -6.38
N ASP A 36 17.06 -2.05 -7.14
CA ASP A 36 16.79 -3.43 -6.79
C ASP A 36 18.09 -4.13 -6.39
N TYR A 37 17.88 -5.09 -5.55
CA TYR A 37 18.80 -6.08 -5.07
C TYR A 37 19.09 -7.20 -6.08
N ALA A 38 18.12 -7.53 -6.94
CA ALA A 38 18.24 -8.56 -7.96
C ALA A 38 19.16 -8.11 -9.12
N ARG A 39 20.24 -8.86 -9.39
CA ARG A 39 21.18 -8.58 -10.50
C ARG A 39 20.55 -8.65 -11.90
N SER A 40 19.37 -9.25 -12.03
CA SER A 40 18.59 -9.31 -13.26
C SER A 40 17.09 -9.43 -12.94
N LEU A 41 16.23 -9.03 -13.86
CA LEU A 41 14.77 -9.19 -13.74
C LEU A 41 14.34 -10.66 -13.55
N GLU A 42 15.19 -11.61 -13.94
CA GLU A 42 14.97 -13.06 -13.75
C GLU A 42 15.20 -13.53 -12.30
N ALA A 43 15.98 -12.79 -11.50
CA ALA A 43 16.31 -13.13 -10.11
C ALA A 43 15.20 -12.75 -9.09
N MET A 44 14.05 -12.30 -9.59
CA MET A 44 12.80 -12.04 -8.84
C MET A 44 12.17 -13.32 -8.24
N ARG A 45 12.73 -14.50 -8.52
CA ARG A 45 12.38 -15.75 -7.85
C ARG A 45 12.88 -15.70 -6.40
N LEU A 46 12.04 -16.14 -5.47
CA LEU A 46 12.27 -16.19 -4.01
C LEU A 46 13.55 -16.95 -3.54
N THR A 47 14.38 -17.45 -4.45
CA THR A 47 15.49 -18.38 -4.23
C THR A 47 16.87 -17.82 -4.61
N SER A 48 17.00 -16.55 -4.98
CA SER A 48 18.30 -15.97 -5.37
C SER A 48 19.15 -15.55 -4.17
N GLU A 49 20.47 -15.62 -4.34
CA GLU A 49 21.48 -15.25 -3.33
C GLU A 49 21.54 -13.73 -3.08
N PRO A 50 21.78 -13.33 -1.82
CA PRO A 50 22.06 -11.97 -1.44
C PRO A 50 23.17 -11.21 -2.24
N SER A 51 22.89 -10.17 -3.08
CA SER A 51 23.90 -9.22 -3.60
C SER A 51 23.52 -7.73 -3.47
N MET A 52 24.24 -6.96 -2.63
CA MET A 52 24.13 -5.49 -2.53
C MET A 52 24.88 -4.77 -3.67
N PRO A 53 24.31 -3.75 -4.34
CA PRO A 53 25.03 -2.91 -5.28
C PRO A 53 25.99 -1.94 -4.57
N PHE A 54 27.17 -1.73 -5.13
CA PHE A 54 28.13 -0.73 -4.65
C PHE A 54 27.91 0.59 -5.40
N PHE A 55 27.76 1.70 -4.67
CA PHE A 55 27.69 3.05 -5.24
C PHE A 55 28.67 4.00 -4.55
N SER A 56 29.10 5.04 -5.25
CA SER A 56 30.06 6.02 -4.72
C SER A 56 29.47 6.76 -3.51
N GLY A 57 30.22 6.84 -2.40
CA GLY A 57 29.76 7.45 -1.14
C GLY A 57 29.12 6.47 -0.14
N LEU A 58 29.10 5.15 -0.44
CA LEU A 58 28.56 4.13 0.45
C LEU A 58 29.23 4.09 1.83
N GLU A 59 30.54 4.36 1.90
CA GLU A 59 31.32 4.38 3.15
C GLU A 59 31.06 5.66 3.99
N GLU A 60 30.59 6.72 3.35
CA GLU A 60 30.20 7.99 3.98
C GLU A 60 28.71 8.00 4.36
N PHE A 61 27.91 7.11 3.76
CA PHE A 61 26.50 6.94 4.05
C PHE A 61 26.34 6.32 5.45
N GLY A 62 26.26 7.17 6.47
CA GLY A 62 26.00 6.78 7.86
C GLY A 62 24.58 6.24 8.13
N GLY A 63 23.79 6.04 7.07
CA GLY A 63 22.47 5.40 7.13
C GLY A 63 22.59 3.88 7.04
N HIS A 64 21.57 3.18 7.54
CA HIS A 64 21.57 1.73 7.45
C HIS A 64 21.17 1.23 6.05
N ILE A 65 21.88 0.24 5.54
CA ILE A 65 21.60 -0.40 4.25
C ILE A 65 21.36 -1.89 4.48
N PHE A 66 20.24 -2.41 3.98
CA PHE A 66 19.76 -3.75 4.31
C PHE A 66 19.22 -4.49 3.09
N HIS A 67 19.38 -5.83 3.06
CA HIS A 67 18.66 -6.69 2.12
C HIS A 67 17.17 -6.79 2.51
N ALA A 68 16.26 -6.87 1.53
CA ALA A 68 14.86 -7.30 1.75
C ALA A 68 14.69 -8.54 2.67
N LYS A 69 15.63 -9.51 2.65
CA LYS A 69 15.64 -10.67 3.57
C LYS A 69 16.09 -10.30 4.99
N ASP A 70 16.94 -9.29 5.12
CA ASP A 70 17.37 -8.74 6.41
C ASP A 70 16.26 -7.94 7.10
N PHE A 71 15.19 -7.53 6.39
CA PHE A 71 14.04 -6.87 7.03
C PHE A 71 13.44 -7.72 8.14
N LYS A 72 13.49 -9.07 8.04
CA LYS A 72 13.05 -9.95 9.11
C LYS A 72 14.06 -10.00 10.28
N LEU A 73 15.35 -10.05 9.97
CA LEU A 73 16.44 -10.16 10.96
C LEU A 73 16.67 -8.84 11.73
N ARG A 74 16.46 -7.71 11.06
CA ARG A 74 16.64 -6.35 11.57
C ARG A 74 15.30 -5.64 11.75
N ALA A 75 14.21 -6.42 11.81
CA ALA A 75 12.87 -5.90 12.02
C ALA A 75 12.80 -4.96 13.22
N LYS A 76 13.58 -5.20 14.28
CA LYS A 76 13.64 -4.33 15.47
C LYS A 76 14.28 -2.97 15.19
N ASP A 77 15.28 -2.92 14.31
CA ASP A 77 16.01 -1.68 13.97
C ASP A 77 15.25 -0.84 12.94
N ILE A 78 14.40 -1.49 12.13
CA ILE A 78 13.51 -0.85 11.15
C ILE A 78 12.15 -0.49 11.78
N ALA A 79 11.64 -1.29 12.71
CA ALA A 79 10.35 -1.09 13.37
C ALA A 79 10.32 0.21 14.17
N THR A 80 11.45 0.66 14.74
CA THR A 80 11.51 1.95 15.45
C THR A 80 11.32 3.15 14.53
N TRP A 81 11.27 2.99 13.20
CA TRP A 81 11.28 4.09 12.24
C TRP A 81 10.36 3.90 11.03
N PHE A 82 9.53 2.85 10.97
CA PHE A 82 8.63 2.70 9.83
C PHE A 82 7.55 3.81 9.89
N PRO A 83 7.40 4.65 8.85
CA PRO A 83 6.50 5.81 8.91
C PRO A 83 5.02 5.47 9.12
N GLY A 84 4.62 4.22 8.90
CA GLY A 84 3.28 3.72 9.19
C GLY A 84 3.08 3.21 10.62
N ASP A 85 4.13 3.17 11.45
CA ASP A 85 4.08 2.78 12.86
C ASP A 85 3.76 4.02 13.70
N SER A 86 2.46 4.33 13.80
CA SER A 86 1.95 5.43 14.60
C SER A 86 1.79 5.00 16.06
N PRO A 87 1.94 5.91 17.04
CA PRO A 87 1.49 5.67 18.40
C PRO A 87 0.04 5.19 18.40
N ASP A 88 -0.27 4.18 19.21
CA ASP A 88 -1.63 3.72 19.42
C ASP A 88 -2.47 4.86 20.02
N ASP A 89 -3.68 5.04 19.48
CA ASP A 89 -4.69 6.00 19.92
C ASP A 89 -5.96 5.22 20.26
N PRO A 90 -6.08 4.68 21.49
CA PRO A 90 -7.19 3.82 21.88
C PRO A 90 -8.56 4.51 21.78
N ALA A 91 -8.60 5.83 21.97
CA ALA A 91 -9.83 6.61 21.90
C ALA A 91 -10.34 6.68 20.45
N LEU A 92 -9.47 7.04 19.50
CA LEU A 92 -9.82 7.06 18.08
C LEU A 92 -10.14 5.66 17.56
N GLN A 93 -9.40 4.64 18.02
CA GLN A 93 -9.69 3.25 17.70
C GLN A 93 -11.09 2.84 18.13
N ALA A 94 -11.48 3.15 19.36
CA ALA A 94 -12.81 2.83 19.89
C ALA A 94 -13.90 3.59 19.13
N GLN A 95 -13.68 4.86 18.81
CA GLN A 95 -14.60 5.66 18.00
C GLN A 95 -14.83 5.01 16.63
N VAL A 96 -13.76 4.74 15.89
CA VAL A 96 -13.80 4.14 14.55
C VAL A 96 -14.43 2.76 14.59
N ARG A 97 -14.12 1.93 15.58
CA ARG A 97 -14.79 0.63 15.76
C ARG A 97 -16.29 0.80 15.98
N GLY A 98 -16.72 1.77 16.77
CA GLY A 98 -18.13 2.09 16.96
C GLY A 98 -18.83 2.51 15.66
N GLU A 99 -18.13 3.25 14.79
CA GLU A 99 -18.63 3.62 13.45
C GLU A 99 -18.76 2.39 12.54
N ILE A 100 -17.72 1.55 12.47
CA ILE A 100 -17.72 0.29 11.70
C ILE A 100 -18.87 -0.62 12.17
N SER A 101 -19.06 -0.76 13.48
CA SER A 101 -20.13 -1.55 14.09
C SER A 101 -21.53 -1.08 13.70
N LYS A 102 -21.73 0.23 13.50
CA LYS A 102 -23.00 0.80 13.05
C LYS A 102 -23.21 0.60 11.55
N TRP A 103 -22.15 0.77 10.75
CA TRP A 103 -22.22 0.66 9.30
C TRP A 103 -22.33 -0.78 8.81
N ALA A 104 -21.56 -1.69 9.40
CA ALA A 104 -21.57 -3.12 9.12
C ALA A 104 -21.80 -3.94 10.40
N PRO A 105 -23.05 -4.02 10.90
CA PRO A 105 -23.36 -4.77 12.11
C PRO A 105 -22.94 -6.25 12.07
N VAL A 106 -22.85 -6.83 10.88
CA VAL A 106 -22.38 -8.22 10.65
C VAL A 106 -20.93 -8.43 11.12
N LEU A 107 -20.10 -7.39 11.11
CA LEU A 107 -18.70 -7.45 11.53
C LEU A 107 -18.52 -7.39 13.07
N ASN A 108 -19.59 -7.21 13.83
CA ASN A 108 -19.54 -7.27 15.30
C ASN A 108 -19.32 -8.69 15.82
N VAL A 109 -19.63 -9.69 15.01
CA VAL A 109 -19.36 -11.10 15.31
C VAL A 109 -18.06 -11.47 14.62
N ALA A 110 -16.99 -11.63 15.41
CA ALA A 110 -15.71 -12.06 14.88
C ALA A 110 -15.84 -13.49 14.30
N PRO A 111 -15.27 -13.76 13.12
CA PRO A 111 -15.33 -15.09 12.55
C PRO A 111 -14.47 -16.04 13.40
N VAL A 112 -15.06 -17.18 13.80
CA VAL A 112 -14.41 -18.19 14.63
C VAL A 112 -13.92 -19.33 13.74
N ARG A 113 -12.64 -19.67 13.84
CA ARG A 113 -12.10 -20.86 13.17
C ARG A 113 -12.41 -22.09 14.00
N GLU A 114 -13.46 -22.81 13.65
CA GLU A 114 -13.75 -24.14 14.21
C GLU A 114 -12.93 -25.21 13.49
N LEU A 115 -12.03 -25.88 14.21
CA LEU A 115 -11.28 -27.02 13.67
C LEU A 115 -12.14 -28.30 13.79
N PRO A 116 -12.03 -29.25 12.84
CA PRO A 116 -12.66 -30.55 12.99
C PRO A 116 -12.21 -31.23 14.29
N ARG A 117 -13.14 -31.83 15.04
CA ARG A 117 -12.90 -32.39 16.39
C ARG A 117 -11.76 -33.42 16.49
N ASN A 118 -11.32 -33.96 15.36
CA ASN A 118 -10.33 -35.04 15.28
C ASN A 118 -8.92 -34.53 14.96
N VAL A 119 -8.71 -33.21 14.92
CA VAL A 119 -7.44 -32.59 14.57
C VAL A 119 -6.90 -31.90 15.83
N GLU A 120 -6.24 -32.67 16.70
CA GLU A 120 -5.38 -32.14 17.75
C GLU A 120 -4.12 -31.58 17.09
N ILE A 121 -4.14 -30.28 16.78
CA ILE A 121 -2.91 -29.57 16.41
C ILE A 121 -2.24 -29.19 17.72
N ASP A 122 -1.03 -29.69 17.96
CA ASP A 122 -0.14 -29.18 19.01
C ASP A 122 0.31 -27.75 18.62
N LEU A 123 -0.57 -26.78 18.88
CA LEU A 123 -0.36 -25.36 18.59
C LEU A 123 0.73 -24.73 19.49
N ALA A 124 1.33 -25.50 20.40
CA ALA A 124 2.38 -25.02 21.29
C ALA A 124 3.75 -24.92 20.59
N ALA A 125 4.00 -25.70 19.53
CA ALA A 125 5.35 -25.89 19.01
C ALA A 125 5.87 -24.81 18.02
N THR A 126 5.10 -23.77 17.67
CA THR A 126 5.57 -22.74 16.71
C THR A 126 5.24 -21.30 17.08
N LYS A 127 4.99 -21.02 18.36
CA LYS A 127 4.94 -19.63 18.84
C LYS A 127 6.36 -19.13 19.11
N GLU A 128 7.07 -18.71 18.05
CA GLU A 128 7.94 -17.55 18.25
C GLU A 128 7.06 -16.46 18.88
N GLN A 129 7.37 -16.06 20.11
CA GLN A 129 6.74 -14.92 20.78
C GLN A 129 7.03 -13.67 19.93
N LYS A 130 6.20 -13.43 18.93
CA LYS A 130 6.17 -12.15 18.21
C LYS A 130 5.74 -11.08 19.21
N SER A 131 6.43 -9.95 19.16
CA SER A 131 6.26 -8.82 20.05
C SER A 131 4.77 -8.50 20.29
N PRO A 132 4.36 -8.24 21.54
CA PRO A 132 2.96 -7.99 21.90
C PRO A 132 2.35 -6.71 21.29
N HIS A 133 3.12 -5.99 20.48
CA HIS A 133 2.75 -4.73 19.84
C HIS A 133 2.98 -4.86 18.32
N SER A 134 2.01 -5.43 17.60
CA SER A 134 1.96 -5.34 16.13
C SER A 134 0.80 -4.43 15.77
N SER A 135 1.05 -3.13 15.76
CA SER A 135 0.16 -2.13 15.17
C SER A 135 0.03 -2.39 13.66
N PRO A 136 -1.17 -2.26 13.07
CA PRO A 136 -1.31 -2.32 11.61
C PRO A 136 -0.64 -1.09 10.99
N TYR A 137 -0.11 -1.24 9.78
CA TYR A 137 0.44 -0.10 9.04
C TYR A 137 -0.63 0.96 8.81
N ARG A 138 -0.50 2.10 9.50
CA ARG A 138 -1.39 3.25 9.34
C ARG A 138 -0.92 4.10 8.17
N LEU A 139 -1.33 3.71 6.98
CA LEU A 139 -1.03 4.42 5.74
C LEU A 139 -2.33 4.93 5.10
N TYR A 140 -2.38 6.21 4.79
CA TYR A 140 -3.46 6.81 4.02
C TYR A 140 -3.54 6.14 2.65
N ARG A 141 -4.73 5.64 2.31
CA ARG A 141 -5.00 4.80 1.12
C ARG A 141 -4.08 3.57 1.00
N PHE A 142 -3.50 3.11 2.11
CA PHE A 142 -2.47 2.07 2.13
C PHE A 142 -1.18 2.40 1.36
N LEU A 143 -0.94 3.69 1.10
CA LEU A 143 0.15 4.18 0.25
C LEU A 143 1.09 5.14 0.98
N VAL A 144 0.54 6.13 1.69
CA VAL A 144 1.33 7.26 2.21
C VAL A 144 1.18 7.35 3.73
N PRO A 145 2.24 7.65 4.49
CA PRO A 145 2.11 7.96 5.91
C PRO A 145 1.16 9.15 6.12
N TYR A 146 0.20 9.01 7.03
CA TYR A 146 -0.87 10.00 7.20
C TYR A 146 -0.41 11.28 7.95
N GLY A 147 0.82 11.32 8.47
CA GLY A 147 1.36 12.45 9.19
C GLY A 147 1.46 13.71 8.30
N GLU A 148 1.13 14.87 8.87
CA GLU A 148 1.01 16.14 8.13
C GLU A 148 2.26 16.47 7.30
N GLY A 149 3.46 16.24 7.86
CA GLY A 149 4.72 16.48 7.16
C GLY A 149 4.88 15.65 5.89
N PHE A 150 4.45 14.38 5.90
CA PHE A 150 4.52 13.51 4.71
C PHE A 150 3.50 13.94 3.66
N ILE A 151 2.28 14.25 4.07
CA ILE A 151 1.20 14.71 3.18
C ILE A 151 1.55 16.06 2.53
N GLN A 152 2.24 16.94 3.23
CA GLN A 152 2.69 18.24 2.70
C GLN A 152 3.87 18.11 1.74
N GLN A 153 4.87 17.29 2.09
CA GLN A 153 6.09 17.17 1.29
C GLN A 153 5.89 16.40 -0.01
N LYS A 154 4.93 15.47 -0.06
CA LYS A 154 4.56 14.72 -1.28
C LYS A 154 5.76 14.08 -1.98
N ASN A 155 6.70 13.56 -1.21
CA ASN A 155 7.98 13.02 -1.70
C ASN A 155 8.23 11.57 -1.27
N PHE A 156 7.27 10.95 -0.58
CA PHE A 156 7.39 9.58 -0.07
C PHE A 156 6.06 8.84 -0.19
N ALA A 157 6.11 7.62 -0.71
CA ALA A 157 5.00 6.70 -0.80
C ALA A 157 5.49 5.25 -0.80
N ILE A 158 4.61 4.33 -0.41
CA ILE A 158 4.85 2.89 -0.34
C ILE A 158 3.87 2.23 -1.29
N ILE A 159 4.37 1.43 -2.23
CA ILE A 159 3.56 0.69 -3.19
C ILE A 159 3.63 -0.81 -2.88
N GLY A 160 2.50 -1.53 -2.97
CA GLY A 160 2.50 -2.98 -2.78
C GLY A 160 2.51 -3.48 -1.33
N ALA A 161 2.26 -2.63 -0.33
CA ALA A 161 2.16 -3.05 1.08
C ALA A 161 0.80 -3.70 1.41
N HIS A 162 0.38 -4.69 0.62
CA HIS A 162 -0.92 -5.37 0.74
C HIS A 162 -0.84 -6.82 0.24
N ILE A 163 -1.82 -7.65 0.58
CA ILE A 163 -2.06 -8.95 -0.08
C ILE A 163 -3.21 -8.80 -1.07
N THR A 164 -3.06 -9.37 -2.27
CA THR A 164 -4.12 -9.41 -3.28
C THR A 164 -3.88 -10.51 -4.32
N ILE A 165 -4.94 -10.89 -5.04
CA ILE A 165 -4.88 -11.69 -6.26
C ILE A 165 -4.89 -10.82 -7.54
N HIS A 166 -5.25 -9.54 -7.44
CA HIS A 166 -5.38 -8.61 -8.56
C HIS A 166 -4.17 -7.68 -8.69
N THR A 167 -2.95 -8.23 -8.52
CA THR A 167 -1.70 -7.45 -8.42
C THR A 167 -1.56 -6.46 -9.58
N ALA A 168 -1.73 -6.90 -10.84
CA ALA A 168 -1.54 -6.02 -11.99
C ALA A 168 -2.47 -4.79 -12.00
N ILE A 169 -3.74 -4.97 -11.61
CA ILE A 169 -4.73 -3.89 -11.57
C ILE A 169 -4.38 -2.90 -10.45
N ILE A 170 -4.13 -3.42 -9.25
CA ILE A 170 -3.82 -2.58 -8.09
C ILE A 170 -2.48 -1.86 -8.28
N SER A 171 -1.43 -2.53 -8.73
CA SER A 171 -0.12 -1.91 -8.97
C SER A 171 -0.21 -0.73 -9.93
N GLN A 172 -1.00 -0.86 -11.01
CA GLN A 172 -1.21 0.23 -11.96
C GLN A 172 -1.98 1.40 -11.35
N ALA A 173 -3.07 1.12 -10.62
CA ALA A 173 -3.86 2.17 -9.97
C ALA A 173 -3.07 2.88 -8.86
N GLN A 174 -2.33 2.14 -8.04
CA GLN A 174 -1.45 2.68 -7.01
C GLN A 174 -0.34 3.54 -7.63
N ALA A 175 0.32 3.05 -8.68
CA ALA A 175 1.36 3.81 -9.37
C ALA A 175 0.83 5.14 -9.90
N LEU A 176 -0.35 5.14 -10.51
CA LEU A 176 -0.99 6.35 -11.01
C LEU A 176 -1.34 7.32 -9.88
N TRP A 177 -1.93 6.81 -8.78
CA TRP A 177 -2.28 7.61 -7.61
C TRP A 177 -1.02 8.24 -6.98
N ILE A 178 0.08 7.49 -6.86
CA ILE A 178 1.36 7.99 -6.34
C ILE A 178 1.94 9.08 -7.26
N THR A 179 1.94 8.87 -8.57
CA THR A 179 2.37 9.89 -9.55
C THR A 179 1.58 11.18 -9.37
N ALA A 180 0.26 11.08 -9.25
CA ALA A 180 -0.61 12.23 -9.01
C ALA A 180 -0.35 12.89 -7.64
N PHE A 181 -0.08 12.09 -6.61
CA PHE A 181 0.26 12.58 -5.28
C PHE A 181 1.55 13.40 -5.29
N PHE A 182 2.62 12.89 -5.91
CA PHE A 182 3.90 13.61 -6.04
C PHE A 182 3.78 14.89 -6.88
N GLY A 183 2.88 14.91 -7.87
CA GLY A 183 2.60 16.08 -8.69
C GLY A 183 1.65 17.11 -8.09
N ASP A 184 1.18 16.95 -6.84
CA ASP A 184 0.12 17.78 -6.23
C ASP A 184 -1.19 17.82 -7.05
N LYS A 185 -1.55 16.69 -7.68
CA LYS A 185 -2.67 16.56 -8.62
C LYS A 185 -3.92 15.90 -8.05
N ILE A 186 -3.88 15.45 -6.79
CA ILE A 186 -5.04 14.87 -6.12
C ILE A 186 -5.92 16.02 -5.57
N PRO A 187 -7.17 16.20 -6.06
CA PRO A 187 -7.98 17.39 -5.79
C PRO A 187 -8.16 17.71 -4.29
N HIS A 188 -8.42 16.72 -3.45
CA HIS A 188 -8.66 16.92 -2.01
C HIS A 188 -7.38 17.02 -1.18
N LEU A 189 -6.19 16.77 -1.76
CA LEU A 189 -4.89 16.90 -1.11
C LEU A 189 -4.07 18.09 -1.63
N ARG A 190 -4.64 18.87 -2.54
CA ARG A 190 -3.94 19.93 -3.27
C ARG A 190 -3.60 21.12 -2.37
N GLY A 191 -2.38 21.63 -2.51
CA GLY A 191 -1.90 22.81 -1.77
C GLY A 191 -1.67 22.57 -0.26
N PRO A 192 -1.47 23.64 0.53
CA PRO A 192 -1.34 23.53 1.99
C PRO A 192 -2.70 23.18 2.57
N GLY A 193 -2.91 21.90 2.90
CA GLY A 193 -4.15 21.41 3.47
C GLY A 193 -4.54 22.14 4.76
N THR A 194 -5.84 22.19 5.04
CA THR A 194 -6.34 22.73 6.32
C THR A 194 -6.27 21.64 7.40
N LYS A 195 -6.32 22.03 8.68
CA LYS A 195 -6.42 21.07 9.79
C LYS A 195 -7.55 20.05 9.58
N HIS A 196 -8.69 20.50 9.06
CA HIS A 196 -9.82 19.62 8.76
C HIS A 196 -9.49 18.53 7.73
N VAL A 197 -8.67 18.83 6.71
CA VAL A 197 -8.21 17.85 5.72
C VAL A 197 -7.31 16.80 6.39
N TYR A 198 -6.37 17.20 7.24
CA TYR A 198 -5.50 16.25 7.95
C TYR A 198 -6.27 15.40 8.96
N ASP A 199 -7.23 15.99 9.68
CA ASP A 199 -8.12 15.26 10.59
C ASP A 199 -8.92 14.20 9.83
N LYS A 200 -9.41 14.53 8.62
CA LYS A 200 -10.09 13.57 7.74
C LYS A 200 -9.13 12.48 7.25
N ILE A 201 -7.91 12.83 6.84
CA ILE A 201 -6.89 11.86 6.41
C ILE A 201 -6.55 10.89 7.54
N LYS A 202 -6.37 11.40 8.77
CA LYS A 202 -6.16 10.58 9.96
C LYS A 202 -7.36 9.65 10.16
N HIS A 203 -8.58 10.19 10.19
CA HIS A 203 -9.79 9.40 10.37
C HIS A 203 -9.96 8.31 9.30
N ASP A 204 -9.88 8.65 8.01
CA ASP A 204 -9.96 7.70 6.88
C ASP A 204 -8.91 6.58 7.01
N THR A 205 -7.68 6.94 7.42
CA THR A 205 -6.59 5.97 7.60
C THR A 205 -6.93 4.98 8.70
N TRP A 206 -7.39 5.48 9.85
CA TRP A 206 -7.80 4.65 10.97
C TRP A 206 -9.03 3.80 10.62
N PHE A 207 -10.01 4.36 9.92
CA PHE A 207 -11.20 3.64 9.48
C PHE A 207 -10.88 2.44 8.61
N HIS A 208 -10.14 2.63 7.51
CA HIS A 208 -9.84 1.53 6.59
C HIS A 208 -8.95 0.45 7.21
N THR A 209 -7.97 0.84 8.03
CA THR A 209 -7.08 -0.13 8.68
C THR A 209 -7.79 -0.91 9.79
N GLU A 210 -8.69 -0.27 10.55
CA GLU A 210 -9.54 -0.98 11.51
C GLU A 210 -10.57 -1.87 10.82
N PHE A 211 -11.14 -1.43 9.71
CA PHE A 211 -12.07 -2.21 8.91
C PHE A 211 -11.43 -3.52 8.44
N GLU A 212 -10.23 -3.45 7.86
CA GLU A 212 -9.46 -4.62 7.45
C GLU A 212 -9.13 -5.53 8.64
N ARG A 213 -8.76 -4.97 9.78
CA ARG A 213 -8.45 -5.74 10.99
C ARG A 213 -9.65 -6.53 11.50
N VAL A 214 -10.84 -5.93 11.51
CA VAL A 214 -12.06 -6.60 11.97
C VAL A 214 -12.55 -7.62 10.94
N ARG A 215 -12.44 -7.30 9.65
CA ARG A 215 -12.94 -8.15 8.56
C ARG A 215 -12.02 -9.33 8.24
N ARG A 216 -10.70 -9.17 8.43
CA ARG A 216 -9.66 -10.15 8.07
C ARG A 216 -8.74 -10.44 9.27
N PRO A 217 -9.28 -10.95 10.38
CA PRO A 217 -8.49 -11.26 11.55
C PRO A 217 -7.56 -12.46 11.28
N LYS A 218 -6.46 -12.50 12.01
CA LYS A 218 -5.40 -13.50 11.82
C LYS A 218 -5.88 -14.90 12.18
N GLU A 219 -6.80 -15.02 13.13
CA GLU A 219 -7.42 -16.26 13.61
C GLU A 219 -8.06 -17.05 12.46
N THR A 220 -8.58 -16.33 11.46
CA THR A 220 -9.20 -16.91 10.26
C THR A 220 -8.30 -16.92 9.03
N GLY A 221 -7.00 -16.69 9.22
CA GLY A 221 -6.01 -16.69 8.14
C GLY A 221 -5.88 -15.37 7.37
N GLY A 222 -6.50 -14.29 7.86
CA GLY A 222 -6.32 -12.94 7.31
C GLY A 222 -5.04 -12.27 7.80
N ALA A 223 -4.75 -11.09 7.26
CA ALA A 223 -3.56 -10.32 7.63
C ALA A 223 -3.84 -8.87 8.08
N GLY A 224 -5.11 -8.52 8.31
CA GLY A 224 -5.55 -7.15 8.58
C GLY A 224 -4.96 -6.52 9.86
N GLU A 225 -4.40 -7.31 10.76
CA GLU A 225 -3.64 -6.83 11.93
C GLU A 225 -2.31 -6.16 11.57
N ARG A 226 -1.77 -6.41 10.37
CA ARG A 226 -0.46 -5.91 9.97
C ARG A 226 -0.51 -5.07 8.69
N TYR A 227 -1.15 -5.58 7.65
CA TYR A 227 -1.28 -4.91 6.35
C TYR A 227 -2.63 -5.26 5.73
N PRO A 228 -3.17 -4.41 4.84
CA PRO A 228 -4.47 -4.65 4.21
C PRO A 228 -4.50 -5.96 3.41
N ASP A 229 -5.60 -6.69 3.56
CA ASP A 229 -5.87 -7.95 2.88
C ASP A 229 -6.97 -7.73 1.83
N LEU A 230 -6.54 -7.24 0.68
CA LEU A 230 -7.40 -6.76 -0.41
C LEU A 230 -7.81 -7.88 -1.37
N VAL A 231 -7.77 -9.15 -0.97
CA VAL A 231 -8.14 -10.27 -1.86
C VAL A 231 -9.58 -10.15 -2.36
N ALA A 232 -10.51 -9.79 -1.47
CA ALA A 232 -11.92 -9.59 -1.83
C ALA A 232 -12.32 -8.12 -2.03
N ASP A 233 -11.43 -7.20 -1.72
CA ASP A 233 -11.71 -5.76 -1.67
C ASP A 233 -10.87 -4.96 -2.68
N SER A 234 -10.17 -5.66 -3.59
CA SER A 234 -9.29 -5.07 -4.59
C SER A 234 -10.00 -4.13 -5.57
N ILE A 235 -11.18 -4.50 -6.08
CA ILE A 235 -11.91 -3.67 -7.05
C ILE A 235 -12.45 -2.40 -6.36
N PRO A 236 -13.17 -2.49 -5.23
CA PRO A 236 -13.58 -1.30 -4.48
C PRO A 236 -12.40 -0.40 -4.05
N TYR A 237 -11.25 -1.00 -3.71
CA TYR A 237 -10.05 -0.24 -3.40
C TYR A 237 -9.55 0.56 -4.62
N VAL A 238 -9.52 -0.07 -5.80
CA VAL A 238 -9.16 0.61 -7.05
C VAL A 238 -10.18 1.71 -7.37
N ASP A 239 -11.48 1.46 -7.21
CA ASP A 239 -12.53 2.46 -7.43
C ASP A 239 -12.33 3.69 -6.55
N MET A 240 -11.95 3.49 -5.28
CA MET A 240 -11.60 4.58 -4.36
C MET A 240 -10.40 5.39 -4.86
N LEU A 241 -9.32 4.73 -5.32
CA LEU A 241 -8.15 5.43 -5.86
C LEU A 241 -8.48 6.20 -7.15
N LEU A 242 -9.31 5.64 -8.03
CA LEU A 242 -9.74 6.32 -9.26
C LEU A 242 -10.65 7.52 -8.96
N SER A 243 -11.55 7.37 -7.99
CA SER A 243 -12.42 8.44 -7.52
C SER A 243 -11.63 9.61 -6.93
N ASP A 244 -10.58 9.31 -6.14
CA ASP A 244 -9.64 10.34 -5.65
C ASP A 244 -8.98 11.12 -6.80
N LEU A 245 -8.81 10.52 -7.98
CA LEU A 245 -8.23 11.15 -9.17
C LEU A 245 -9.28 11.83 -10.08
N GLY A 246 -10.56 11.76 -9.73
CA GLY A 246 -11.65 12.24 -10.56
C GLY A 246 -11.88 11.42 -11.83
N LEU A 247 -11.37 10.18 -11.88
CA LEU A 247 -11.58 9.25 -12.98
C LEU A 247 -12.87 8.45 -12.76
N SER A 248 -13.50 8.04 -13.85
CA SER A 248 -14.59 7.07 -13.76
C SER A 248 -14.01 5.73 -13.25
N TYR A 249 -14.70 5.10 -12.30
CA TYR A 249 -14.36 3.77 -11.81
C TYR A 249 -15.16 2.67 -12.54
N HIS A 250 -16.21 3.03 -13.30
CA HIS A 250 -16.84 2.10 -14.24
C HIS A 250 -15.91 1.86 -15.42
N ARG A 251 -15.42 0.64 -15.59
CA ARG A 251 -14.42 0.28 -16.61
C ARG A 251 -14.99 -0.47 -17.81
N LYS A 252 -16.27 -0.83 -17.77
CA LYS A 252 -16.96 -1.51 -18.86
C LYS A 252 -17.86 -0.54 -19.63
N GLN A 253 -18.23 -0.94 -20.84
CA GLN A 253 -18.93 -0.07 -21.79
C GLN A 253 -20.35 0.33 -21.35
N ASN A 254 -21.00 -0.49 -20.51
CA ASN A 254 -22.36 -0.26 -20.04
C ASN A 254 -22.62 -1.01 -18.73
N ILE A 255 -23.71 -0.61 -18.05
CA ILE A 255 -24.08 -1.12 -16.74
C ILE A 255 -24.42 -2.63 -16.72
N TYR A 256 -24.90 -3.21 -17.82
CA TYR A 256 -25.18 -4.64 -17.87
C TYR A 256 -23.89 -5.45 -17.74
N ARG A 257 -22.83 -5.03 -18.43
CA ARG A 257 -21.52 -5.67 -18.33
C ARG A 257 -20.88 -5.43 -16.97
N GLU A 258 -21.05 -4.24 -16.39
CA GLU A 258 -20.60 -3.92 -15.03
C GLU A 258 -21.16 -4.89 -13.97
N LEU A 259 -22.41 -5.33 -14.15
CA LEU A 259 -23.07 -6.21 -13.20
C LEU A 259 -22.88 -7.70 -13.48
N LEU A 260 -22.68 -8.10 -14.74
CA LEU A 260 -22.71 -9.50 -15.16
C LEU A 260 -21.35 -10.06 -15.59
N GLU A 261 -20.39 -9.21 -15.96
CA GLU A 261 -19.07 -9.65 -16.40
C GLU A 261 -18.01 -9.43 -15.32
N PRO A 262 -17.08 -10.37 -15.11
CA PRO A 262 -15.96 -10.15 -14.19
C PRO A 262 -15.03 -9.06 -14.70
N TYR A 263 -14.43 -8.31 -13.78
CA TYR A 263 -13.39 -7.34 -14.08
C TYR A 263 -12.10 -8.05 -14.52
N GLN A 264 -11.51 -7.57 -15.61
CA GLN A 264 -10.28 -8.10 -16.19
C GLN A 264 -9.19 -7.03 -16.25
N ILE A 265 -7.93 -7.46 -16.36
CA ILE A 265 -6.79 -6.55 -16.52
C ILE A 265 -6.97 -5.64 -17.76
N ALA A 266 -7.59 -6.16 -18.82
CA ALA A 266 -7.87 -5.41 -20.04
C ALA A 266 -8.80 -4.20 -19.83
N ASP A 267 -9.69 -4.25 -18.83
CA ASP A 267 -10.62 -3.17 -18.52
C ASP A 267 -9.89 -1.90 -18.02
N TYR A 268 -8.66 -2.04 -17.51
CA TYR A 268 -7.82 -0.94 -17.01
C TYR A 268 -6.74 -0.50 -18.02
N LYS A 269 -6.79 -1.00 -19.26
CA LYS A 269 -5.79 -0.69 -20.28
C LYS A 269 -5.81 0.81 -20.62
N GLY A 270 -4.64 1.45 -20.51
CA GLY A 270 -4.46 2.85 -20.88
C GLY A 270 -4.91 3.85 -19.80
N LEU A 271 -5.11 3.40 -18.56
CA LEU A 271 -5.53 4.23 -17.43
C LEU A 271 -4.65 5.47 -17.22
N ALA A 272 -3.32 5.33 -17.25
CA ALA A 272 -2.42 6.48 -17.10
C ALA A 272 -2.61 7.52 -18.21
N ARG A 273 -2.78 7.07 -19.46
CA ARG A 273 -3.10 7.95 -20.61
C ARG A 273 -4.47 8.60 -20.50
N GLU A 274 -5.47 7.91 -19.95
CA GLU A 274 -6.77 8.51 -19.66
C GLU A 274 -6.63 9.70 -18.70
N TRP A 275 -5.90 9.50 -17.60
CA TRP A 275 -5.62 10.54 -16.61
C TRP A 275 -4.86 11.73 -17.20
N MET A 276 -3.75 11.49 -17.91
CA MET A 276 -2.97 12.55 -18.55
C MET A 276 -3.78 13.38 -19.56
N ARG A 277 -4.72 12.77 -20.30
CA ARG A 277 -5.62 13.51 -21.20
C ARG A 277 -6.60 14.41 -20.45
N GLY A 278 -6.97 14.03 -19.22
CA GLY A 278 -7.77 14.85 -18.32
C GLY A 278 -6.99 16.05 -17.76
N GLU A 279 -5.68 15.91 -17.55
CA GLU A 279 -4.83 16.99 -17.04
C GLU A 279 -4.58 18.13 -18.04
N GLY A 280 -4.71 17.86 -19.34
CA GLY A 280 -4.55 18.85 -20.41
C GLY A 280 -5.78 19.74 -20.66
N ARG A 281 -6.78 19.70 -19.78
CA ARG A 281 -8.01 20.51 -19.86
C ARG A 281 -8.07 21.56 -18.76
#